data_AF-A0A165PZ31-F1
#
_entry.id   AF-A0A165PZ31-F1
#
_cell.length_a   1.000
_cell.length_b   1.000
_cell.length_c   1.000
_cell.angle_alpha   90.00
_cell.angle_beta   90.00
_cell.angle_gamma   90.00
#
_symmetry.space_group_name_H-M   'P 1'
#
loop_
_entity.id
_entity.type
_entity.pdbx_description
1 polymer ?
#
loop_
_entity_poly.entity_id
_entity_poly.type
_entity_poly.pdbx_seq_one_letter_code
_entity_poly.pdbx_strand_id
1 'polypeptide(L)'
;MIIGIAVTAGFFSAWSFVATFLVMMFAVPFSLLIALIGAGVLFMDALRCLRDYESRFDAIAAICLAPVMALAAVLIFFPAAQAGERLGELSRFAVEHRRYEAIIAEIRETPREQRFVKRYGATYSVDSGPPLRIAFNPEGLGDNWSGIVYDPSGEVMLADGFDKQGRFRAPDRITKIFGGDLMRCRWLWSDYYTCSFT
;
A
#
# COMPACT_ATOMS: atom_id res chain seq x y z
N MET A 1 11.85 -12.55 -10.88
CA MET A 1 12.10 -11.15 -11.28
C MET A 1 10.86 -10.26 -11.05
N ILE A 2 9.70 -10.57 -11.63
CA ILE A 2 8.46 -9.76 -11.48
C ILE A 2 8.04 -9.54 -10.01
N ILE A 3 8.07 -10.60 -9.19
CA ILE A 3 7.80 -10.50 -7.75
C ILE A 3 8.77 -9.53 -7.06
N GLY A 4 10.05 -9.60 -7.40
CA GLY A 4 11.07 -8.71 -6.83
C GLY A 4 10.80 -7.24 -7.16
N ILE A 5 10.45 -6.95 -8.42
CA ILE A 5 10.06 -5.60 -8.88
C ILE A 5 8.81 -5.12 -8.13
N ALA A 6 7.81 -5.98 -7.99
CA ALA A 6 6.57 -5.64 -7.28
C ALA A 6 6.85 -5.32 -5.80
N VAL A 7 7.61 -6.16 -5.11
CA VAL A 7 7.97 -5.97 -3.70
C VAL A 7 8.78 -4.70 -3.50
N THR A 8 9.79 -4.42 -4.34
CA THR A 8 10.56 -3.17 -4.21
C THR A 8 9.70 -1.95 -4.52
N ALA A 9 8.87 -2.00 -5.56
CA ALA A 9 7.96 -0.92 -5.89
C ALA A 9 7.00 -0.60 -4.74
N GLY A 10 6.40 -1.63 -4.12
CA GLY A 10 5.59 -1.46 -2.92
C GLY A 10 6.40 -0.96 -1.72
N PHE A 11 7.59 -1.47 -1.49
CA PHE A 11 8.43 -1.02 -0.36
C PHE A 11 8.72 0.47 -0.41
N PHE A 12 9.14 0.97 -1.58
CA PHE A 12 9.39 2.40 -1.74
C PHE A 12 8.12 3.23 -1.70
N SER A 13 6.95 2.61 -1.88
CA SER A 13 5.70 3.36 -1.88
C SER A 13 5.33 3.96 -0.55
N ALA A 14 5.72 3.28 0.52
CA ALA A 14 5.51 3.75 1.87
C ALA A 14 6.36 4.99 2.23
N TRP A 15 7.44 5.26 1.48
CA TRP A 15 8.42 6.30 1.78
C TRP A 15 8.21 7.60 1.00
N SER A 16 7.68 7.52 -0.22
CA SER A 16 7.44 8.68 -1.06
C SER A 16 6.37 8.42 -2.09
N PHE A 17 5.28 9.18 -2.02
CA PHE A 17 4.21 9.13 -3.00
C PHE A 17 4.71 9.38 -4.45
N VAL A 18 5.54 10.40 -4.66
CA VAL A 18 6.05 10.75 -6.00
C VAL A 18 6.97 9.67 -6.56
N ALA A 19 7.88 9.14 -5.75
CA ALA A 19 8.75 8.05 -6.19
C ALA A 19 7.93 6.80 -6.54
N THR A 20 6.88 6.51 -5.75
CA THR A 20 5.92 5.43 -6.05
C THR A 20 5.31 5.58 -7.42
N PHE A 21 4.75 6.77 -7.70
CA PHE A 21 4.03 7.02 -8.92
C PHE A 21 4.93 6.78 -10.13
N LEU A 22 6.15 7.31 -10.08
CA LEU A 22 7.16 7.08 -11.11
C LEU A 22 7.55 5.61 -11.24
N VAL A 23 7.82 4.92 -10.12
CA VAL A 23 8.18 3.49 -10.15
C VAL A 23 7.05 2.65 -10.71
N MET A 24 5.80 2.84 -10.28
CA MET A 24 4.65 2.06 -10.76
C MET A 24 4.35 2.33 -12.23
N MET A 25 4.49 3.58 -12.69
CA MET A 25 4.30 3.95 -14.10
C MET A 25 5.20 3.16 -15.05
N PHE A 26 6.41 2.78 -14.62
CA PHE A 26 7.34 1.97 -15.43
C PHE A 26 7.35 0.49 -15.04
N ALA A 27 7.24 0.15 -13.75
CA ALA A 27 7.33 -1.21 -13.23
C ALA A 27 6.22 -2.11 -13.76
N VAL A 28 4.99 -1.59 -13.85
CA VAL A 28 3.84 -2.35 -14.37
C VAL A 28 4.01 -2.70 -15.85
N PRO A 29 4.19 -1.73 -16.78
CA PRO A 29 4.35 -2.06 -18.20
C PRO A 29 5.62 -2.87 -18.47
N PHE A 30 6.71 -2.61 -17.74
CA PHE A 30 7.94 -3.40 -17.89
C PHE A 30 7.76 -4.84 -17.42
N SER A 31 7.06 -5.06 -16.29
CA SER A 31 6.73 -6.40 -15.81
C SER A 31 5.83 -7.16 -16.77
N LEU A 32 4.85 -6.47 -17.37
CA LEU A 32 3.99 -7.04 -18.41
C LEU A 32 4.80 -7.41 -19.66
N LEU A 33 5.69 -6.53 -20.12
CA LEU A 33 6.55 -6.79 -21.26
C LEU A 33 7.46 -8.01 -21.01
N ILE A 34 8.08 -8.12 -19.83
CA ILE A 34 8.86 -9.29 -19.43
C ILE A 34 8.00 -10.56 -19.44
N ALA A 35 6.79 -10.51 -18.89
CA ALA A 35 5.89 -11.66 -18.87
C ALA A 35 5.50 -12.11 -20.29
N LEU A 36 5.20 -11.16 -21.18
CA LEU A 36 4.86 -11.43 -22.57
C LEU A 36 6.04 -12.00 -23.36
N ILE A 37 7.24 -11.43 -23.20
CA ILE A 37 8.46 -11.96 -23.84
C ILE A 37 8.75 -13.37 -23.34
N GLY A 38 8.72 -13.58 -22.02
CA GLY A 38 8.95 -14.90 -21.42
C GLY A 38 7.94 -15.94 -21.91
N ALA A 39 6.66 -15.58 -21.97
CA ALA A 39 5.62 -16.46 -22.51
C ALA A 39 5.82 -16.74 -24.00
N GLY A 40 6.21 -15.74 -24.80
CA GLY A 40 6.52 -15.92 -26.20
C GLY A 40 7.69 -16.87 -26.44
N VAL A 41 8.76 -16.75 -25.65
CA VAL A 41 9.91 -17.67 -25.71
C VAL A 41 9.48 -19.09 -25.35
N LEU A 42 8.79 -19.28 -24.21
CA LEU A 42 8.30 -20.60 -23.79
C LEU A 42 7.34 -21.22 -24.81
N PHE A 43 6.47 -20.42 -25.41
CA PHE A 43 5.56 -20.87 -26.45
C PHE A 43 6.31 -21.29 -27.72
N MET A 44 7.30 -20.52 -28.17
CA MET A 44 8.13 -20.87 -29.32
C MET A 44 8.95 -22.12 -29.08
N ASP A 45 9.49 -22.31 -27.89
CA ASP A 45 10.23 -23.51 -27.52
C ASP A 45 9.30 -24.73 -27.44
N ALA A 46 8.10 -24.58 -26.88
CA ALA A 46 7.08 -25.63 -26.92
C ALA A 46 6.72 -26.03 -28.36
N LEU A 47 6.56 -25.05 -29.27
CA LEU A 47 6.30 -25.32 -30.69
C LEU A 47 7.45 -26.03 -31.40
N ARG A 48 8.71 -25.70 -31.07
CA ARG A 48 9.89 -26.36 -31.66
C ARG A 48 10.02 -27.81 -31.22
N CYS A 49 9.73 -28.09 -29.96
CA CYS A 49 9.82 -29.42 -29.37
C CYS A 49 8.54 -30.26 -29.58
N LEU A 50 7.52 -29.75 -30.28
CA LEU A 50 6.25 -30.47 -30.51
C LEU A 50 6.43 -31.87 -31.11
N ARG A 51 7.45 -32.06 -31.96
CA ARG A 51 7.75 -33.35 -32.59
C ARG A 51 8.45 -34.34 -31.67
N ASP A 52 9.06 -33.84 -30.59
CA ASP A 52 9.84 -34.64 -29.65
C ASP A 52 8.98 -35.15 -28.48
N TYR A 53 7.74 -34.68 -28.34
CA TYR A 53 6.79 -35.18 -27.35
C TYR A 53 6.18 -36.51 -27.80
N GLU A 54 6.40 -37.57 -27.02
CA GLU A 54 5.76 -38.88 -27.24
C GLU A 54 4.24 -38.85 -26.95
N SER A 55 3.80 -37.96 -26.05
CA SER A 55 2.41 -37.83 -25.63
C SER A 55 1.80 -36.50 -26.08
N ARG A 56 0.59 -36.57 -26.65
CA ARG A 56 -0.21 -35.39 -27.01
C ARG A 56 -0.59 -34.54 -25.79
N PHE A 57 -0.70 -35.16 -24.61
CA PHE A 57 -1.01 -34.44 -23.37
C PHE A 57 0.15 -33.54 -22.95
N ASP A 58 1.39 -34.01 -23.07
CA ASP A 58 2.58 -33.25 -22.70
C ASP A 58 2.79 -32.06 -23.64
N ALA A 59 2.54 -32.26 -24.94
CA ALA A 59 2.52 -31.21 -25.94
C ALA A 59 1.48 -30.11 -25.62
N ILE A 60 0.24 -30.50 -25.28
CA ILE A 60 -0.82 -29.54 -24.89
C ILE A 60 -0.44 -28.83 -23.59
N ALA A 61 0.05 -29.57 -22.59
CA ALA A 61 0.47 -29.00 -21.31
C ALA A 61 1.58 -27.95 -21.49
N ALA A 62 2.59 -28.24 -22.32
CA ALA A 62 3.68 -27.31 -22.62
C ALA A 62 3.18 -26.03 -23.30
N ILE A 63 2.27 -26.15 -24.27
CA ILE A 63 1.66 -24.99 -24.95
C ILE A 63 0.82 -24.15 -23.98
N CYS A 64 0.02 -24.79 -23.12
CA CYS A 64 -0.82 -24.10 -22.16
C CYS A 64 -0.04 -23.51 -20.98
N LEU A 65 1.16 -24.00 -20.68
CA LEU A 65 1.98 -23.52 -19.57
C LEU A 65 2.39 -22.06 -19.76
N ALA A 66 2.75 -21.65 -20.97
CA ALA A 66 3.19 -20.29 -21.27
C ALA A 66 2.15 -19.20 -20.92
N PRO A 67 0.88 -19.26 -21.42
CA PRO A 67 -0.14 -18.29 -21.04
C PRO A 67 -0.54 -18.38 -19.56
N VAL A 68 -0.52 -19.59 -18.97
CA VAL A 68 -0.81 -19.77 -17.53
C VAL A 68 0.25 -19.08 -16.66
N MET A 69 1.53 -19.24 -16.99
CA MET A 69 2.63 -18.59 -16.26
C MET A 69 2.61 -17.07 -16.42
N ALA A 70 2.26 -16.55 -17.61
CA ALA A 70 2.08 -15.12 -17.82
C ALA A 70 0.93 -14.58 -16.97
N LEU A 71 -0.22 -15.26 -16.97
CA LEU A 71 -1.37 -14.89 -16.15
C LEU A 71 -1.02 -14.92 -14.66
N ALA A 72 -0.35 -15.98 -14.20
CA ALA A 72 0.09 -16.10 -12.81
C ALA A 72 1.05 -14.95 -12.42
N ALA A 73 1.95 -14.55 -13.30
CA ALA A 73 2.87 -13.44 -13.07
C ALA A 73 2.15 -12.07 -12.94
N VAL A 74 1.08 -11.85 -13.71
CA VAL A 74 0.24 -10.66 -13.58
C VAL A 74 -0.57 -10.70 -12.29
N LEU A 75 -1.20 -11.84 -11.99
CA LEU A 75 -2.04 -12.00 -10.81
C LEU A 75 -1.25 -11.87 -9.50
N ILE A 76 0.02 -12.31 -9.46
CA ILE A 76 0.85 -12.23 -8.25
C ILE A 76 1.47 -10.84 -8.05
N PHE A 77 1.48 -9.96 -9.06
CA PHE A 77 2.11 -8.65 -8.99
C PHE A 77 1.50 -7.79 -7.87
N PHE A 78 0.17 -7.65 -7.83
CA PHE A 78 -0.49 -6.80 -6.84
C PHE A 78 -0.33 -7.32 -5.40
N PRO A 79 -0.54 -8.61 -5.09
CA PRO A 79 -0.25 -9.15 -3.77
C PRO A 79 1.21 -8.95 -3.34
N ALA A 80 2.16 -9.13 -4.27
CA ALA A 80 3.59 -8.92 -4.00
C ALA A 80 3.90 -7.44 -3.72
N ALA A 81 3.28 -6.51 -4.46
CA ALA A 81 3.40 -5.07 -4.21
C ALA A 81 2.82 -4.68 -2.85
N GLN A 82 1.64 -5.21 -2.48
CA GLN A 82 1.05 -4.97 -1.15
C GLN A 82 1.92 -5.52 -0.02
N ALA A 83 2.56 -6.68 -0.21
CA ALA A 83 3.52 -7.21 0.76
C ALA A 83 4.73 -6.27 0.90
N GLY A 84 5.23 -5.74 -0.22
CA GLY A 84 6.27 -4.71 -0.23
C GLY A 84 5.86 -3.45 0.53
N GLU A 85 4.68 -2.91 0.25
CA GLU A 85 4.10 -1.73 0.91
C GLU A 85 4.07 -1.90 2.42
N ARG A 86 3.58 -3.05 2.92
CA ARG A 86 3.56 -3.35 4.36
C ARG A 86 4.96 -3.33 4.98
N LEU A 87 5.94 -3.92 4.31
CA LEU A 87 7.34 -3.89 4.77
C LEU A 87 7.89 -2.46 4.74
N GLY A 88 7.54 -1.68 3.71
CA GLY A 88 7.87 -0.27 3.60
C GLY A 88 7.33 0.54 4.77
N GLU A 89 6.06 0.40 5.09
CA GLU A 89 5.41 1.11 6.19
C GLU A 89 6.02 0.75 7.55
N LEU A 90 6.25 -0.55 7.79
CA LEU A 90 6.94 -1.02 9.01
C LEU A 90 8.35 -0.45 9.09
N SER A 91 9.08 -0.39 7.98
CA SER A 91 10.42 0.19 7.95
C SER A 91 10.39 1.70 8.24
N ARG A 92 9.45 2.45 7.64
CA ARG A 92 9.25 3.87 7.89
C ARG A 92 8.90 4.12 9.34
N PHE A 93 7.97 3.34 9.89
CA PHE A 93 7.62 3.39 11.30
C PHE A 93 8.86 3.13 12.17
N ALA A 94 9.61 2.07 11.92
CA ALA A 94 10.80 1.75 12.72
C ALA A 94 11.85 2.88 12.73
N VAL A 95 12.04 3.56 11.59
CA VAL A 95 12.98 4.69 11.49
C VAL A 95 12.45 5.95 12.16
N GLU A 96 11.17 6.28 11.96
CA GLU A 96 10.56 7.54 12.40
C GLU A 96 9.93 7.47 13.81
N HIS A 97 9.76 6.28 14.39
CA HIS A 97 9.00 6.05 15.62
C HIS A 97 9.46 6.95 16.78
N ARG A 98 10.77 7.13 16.98
CA ARG A 98 11.29 8.02 18.03
C ARG A 98 10.85 9.48 17.85
N ARG A 99 10.72 9.96 16.61
CA ARG A 99 10.23 11.30 16.32
C ARG A 99 8.72 11.40 16.56
N TYR A 100 7.97 10.35 16.22
CA TYR A 100 6.54 10.30 16.50
C TYR A 100 6.27 10.37 17.99
N GLU A 101 7.00 9.59 18.80
CA GLU A 101 6.90 9.63 20.26
C GLU A 101 7.23 11.01 20.84
N ALA A 102 8.28 11.67 20.32
CA ALA A 102 8.61 13.04 20.73
C ALA A 102 7.48 14.05 20.43
N ILE A 103 6.86 13.94 19.25
CA ILE A 103 5.70 14.78 18.88
C ILE A 103 4.49 14.45 19.76
N ILE A 104 4.20 13.17 20.01
CA ILE A 104 3.10 12.75 20.88
C ILE A 104 3.28 13.32 22.28
N ALA A 105 4.48 13.20 22.85
CA ALA A 105 4.79 13.74 24.18
C ALA A 105 4.56 15.25 24.24
N GLU A 106 5.05 16.01 23.25
CA GLU A 106 4.88 17.45 23.18
C GLU A 106 3.40 17.86 23.04
N ILE A 107 2.65 17.20 22.14
CA ILE A 107 1.25 17.55 21.89
C ILE A 107 0.36 17.16 23.07
N ARG A 108 0.69 16.10 23.82
CA ARG A 108 -0.05 15.70 25.03
C ARG A 108 -0.05 16.78 26.10
N GLU A 109 1.00 17.58 26.20
CA GLU A 109 1.08 18.67 27.18
C GLU A 109 0.12 19.83 26.84
N THR A 110 -0.14 20.08 25.56
CA THR A 110 -1.07 21.13 25.12
C THR A 110 -1.80 20.69 23.84
N PRO A 111 -2.83 19.84 23.95
CA PRO A 111 -3.57 19.34 22.79
C PRO A 111 -4.25 20.50 22.05
N ARG A 112 -3.93 20.65 20.76
CA ARG A 112 -4.56 21.63 19.87
C ARG A 112 -4.72 21.05 18.48
N GLU A 113 -5.90 21.24 17.90
CA GLU A 113 -6.18 20.96 16.49
C GLU A 113 -5.14 21.62 15.59
N GLN A 114 -4.48 20.81 14.77
CA GLN A 114 -3.42 21.25 13.87
C GLN A 114 -3.47 20.40 12.60
N ARG A 115 -3.17 21.01 11.45
CA ARG A 115 -3.16 20.30 10.17
C ARG A 115 -1.87 20.57 9.42
N PHE A 116 -1.25 19.51 8.93
CA PHE A 116 -0.06 19.54 8.08
C PHE A 116 1.10 20.37 8.65
N VAL A 117 1.28 20.34 9.97
CA VAL A 117 2.36 21.06 10.66
C VAL A 117 3.65 20.27 10.55
N LYS A 118 4.77 20.95 10.27
CA LYS A 118 6.08 20.33 10.17
C LYS A 118 6.89 20.58 11.44
N ARG A 119 7.35 19.51 12.10
CA ARG A 119 8.24 19.56 13.26
C ARG A 119 9.12 18.32 13.35
N TYR A 120 10.36 18.48 13.84
CA TYR A 120 11.35 17.40 13.92
C TYR A 120 11.59 16.64 12.59
N GLY A 121 11.34 17.30 11.45
CA GLY A 121 11.45 16.70 10.12
C GLY A 121 10.24 15.87 9.67
N ALA A 122 9.25 15.65 10.54
CA ALA A 122 8.00 14.99 10.20
C ALA A 122 6.86 16.00 10.00
N THR A 123 5.93 15.67 9.12
CA THR A 123 4.67 16.43 8.98
C THR A 123 3.60 15.72 9.77
N TYR A 124 2.73 16.42 10.48
CA TYR A 124 1.66 15.81 11.26
C TYR A 124 0.39 16.64 11.31
N SER A 125 -0.72 15.98 11.62
CA SER A 125 -2.03 16.57 11.90
C SER A 125 -2.56 16.00 13.22
N VAL A 126 -3.23 16.83 14.00
CA VAL A 126 -3.71 16.50 15.36
C VAL A 126 -5.22 16.60 15.38
N ASP A 127 -5.87 15.57 15.92
CA ASP A 127 -7.26 15.56 16.39
C ASP A 127 -7.21 15.56 17.92
N SER A 128 -7.66 16.66 18.52
CA SER A 128 -7.55 16.97 19.95
C SER A 128 -8.66 16.37 20.80
N GLY A 129 -9.66 15.74 20.17
CA GLY A 129 -10.73 15.03 20.88
C GLY A 129 -10.19 13.90 21.77
N PRO A 130 -10.98 13.36 22.72
CA PRO A 130 -10.58 12.17 23.44
C PRO A 130 -10.88 10.90 22.61
N PRO A 131 -9.91 9.97 22.47
CA PRO A 131 -8.48 10.15 22.75
C PRO A 131 -7.79 11.06 21.74
N LEU A 132 -6.67 11.68 22.16
CA LEU A 132 -5.77 12.40 21.26
C LEU A 132 -5.32 11.49 20.13
N ARG A 133 -5.57 11.90 18.88
CA ARG A 133 -5.09 11.18 17.69
C ARG A 133 -4.14 12.06 16.90
N ILE A 134 -3.11 11.46 16.32
CA ILE A 134 -2.12 12.18 15.51
C ILE A 134 -1.85 11.39 14.24
N ALA A 135 -2.05 12.03 13.09
CA ALA A 135 -1.65 11.49 11.80
C ALA A 135 -0.25 12.00 11.42
N PHE A 136 0.66 11.09 11.10
CA PHE A 136 2.03 11.36 10.71
C PHE A 136 2.27 11.16 9.23
N ASN A 137 3.08 12.04 8.68
CA ASN A 137 3.50 12.12 7.30
C ASN A 137 2.35 11.93 6.31
N PRO A 138 1.31 12.78 6.38
CA PRO A 138 0.21 12.70 5.44
C PRO A 138 0.73 12.96 4.02
N GLU A 139 0.55 11.98 3.13
CA GLU A 139 0.96 12.03 1.73
C GLU A 139 -0.20 11.60 0.82
N GLY A 140 -0.39 12.31 -0.30
CA GLY A 140 -1.52 12.09 -1.18
C GLY A 140 -1.64 13.10 -2.32
N LEU A 141 -2.75 13.02 -3.05
CA LEU A 141 -3.13 13.94 -4.12
C LEU A 141 -4.52 14.51 -3.87
N GLY A 142 -4.60 15.83 -3.74
CA GLY A 142 -5.86 16.53 -3.50
C GLY A 142 -6.42 16.22 -2.11
N ASP A 143 -7.66 15.76 -2.08
CA ASP A 143 -8.39 15.33 -0.88
C ASP A 143 -8.03 13.90 -0.45
N ASN A 144 -7.48 13.09 -1.36
CA ASN A 144 -7.08 11.73 -1.11
C ASN A 144 -5.65 11.65 -0.55
N TRP A 145 -5.51 11.24 0.71
CA TRP A 145 -4.22 11.09 1.36
C TRP A 145 -4.18 9.93 2.34
N SER A 146 -2.97 9.51 2.72
CA SER A 146 -2.75 8.44 3.68
C SER A 146 -1.65 8.81 4.66
N GLY A 147 -1.65 8.18 5.83
CA GLY A 147 -0.65 8.41 6.86
C GLY A 147 -0.66 7.36 7.96
N ILE A 148 0.35 7.42 8.80
CA ILE A 148 0.45 6.60 10.02
C ILE A 148 -0.27 7.35 11.13
N VAL A 149 -1.35 6.79 11.65
CA VAL A 149 -2.18 7.38 12.71
C VAL A 149 -1.87 6.71 14.03
N TYR A 150 -1.53 7.52 15.03
CA TYR A 150 -1.56 7.13 16.44
C TYR A 150 -3.00 7.30 16.97
N ASP A 151 -3.62 6.20 17.41
CA ASP A 151 -4.92 6.19 18.09
C ASP A 151 -4.91 5.13 19.21
N PRO A 152 -4.78 5.53 20.49
CA PRO A 152 -4.72 4.58 21.60
C PRO A 152 -6.04 3.87 21.87
N SER A 153 -7.16 4.33 21.30
CA SER A 153 -8.44 3.62 21.41
C SER A 153 -8.63 2.53 20.35
N GLY A 154 -7.90 2.63 19.24
CA GLY A 154 -8.09 1.78 18.06
C GLY A 154 -9.42 1.99 17.33
N GLU A 155 -10.17 3.04 17.65
CA GLU A 155 -11.49 3.30 17.06
C GLU A 155 -11.42 3.64 15.58
N VAL A 156 -10.28 4.14 15.08
CA VAL A 156 -10.05 4.32 13.64
C VAL A 156 -10.28 3.03 12.82
N MET A 157 -10.20 1.86 13.43
CA MET A 157 -10.51 0.57 12.77
C MET A 157 -12.02 0.31 12.60
N LEU A 158 -12.90 1.12 13.21
CA LEU A 158 -14.35 0.99 13.12
C LEU A 158 -14.96 1.69 11.89
N ALA A 159 -14.15 2.38 11.10
CA ALA A 159 -14.61 2.98 9.84
C ALA A 159 -14.78 1.91 8.77
N ASP A 160 -16.00 1.81 8.23
CA ASP A 160 -16.36 0.95 7.09
C ASP A 160 -16.14 1.67 5.74
N GLY A 161 -15.79 2.96 5.76
CA GLY A 161 -15.62 3.79 4.57
C GLY A 161 -16.95 4.01 3.82
N PHE A 162 -16.90 4.08 2.49
CA PHE A 162 -18.10 4.21 1.65
C PHE A 162 -18.66 2.84 1.26
N ASP A 163 -19.97 2.66 1.46
CA ASP A 163 -20.68 1.47 0.99
C ASP A 163 -20.86 1.47 -0.54
N LYS A 164 -21.38 0.36 -1.10
CA LYS A 164 -21.65 0.23 -2.55
C LYS A 164 -22.65 1.26 -3.08
N GLN A 165 -23.38 1.94 -2.19
CA GLN A 165 -24.35 2.98 -2.48
C GLN A 165 -23.76 4.39 -2.31
N GLY A 166 -22.45 4.50 -2.01
CA GLY A 166 -21.76 5.78 -1.83
C GLY A 166 -22.07 6.46 -0.50
N ARG A 167 -22.56 5.73 0.51
CA ARG A 167 -22.78 6.28 1.86
C ARG A 167 -21.57 6.01 2.74
N PHE A 168 -21.02 7.08 3.31
CA PHE A 168 -19.97 6.99 4.29
C PHE A 168 -20.49 6.40 5.60
N ARG A 169 -19.75 5.45 6.17
CA ARG A 169 -20.10 4.78 7.42
C ARG A 169 -18.89 4.74 8.34
N ALA A 170 -18.90 5.62 9.34
CA ALA A 170 -18.02 5.56 10.49
C ALA A 170 -18.77 6.13 11.71
N PRO A 171 -18.42 5.72 12.94
CA PRO A 171 -18.90 6.38 14.14
C PRO A 171 -18.60 7.88 14.13
N ASP A 172 -19.55 8.72 14.59
CA ASP A 172 -19.42 10.19 14.58
C ASP A 172 -18.11 10.72 15.17
N ARG A 173 -17.58 10.04 16.18
CA ARG A 173 -16.34 10.42 16.89
C ARG A 173 -15.04 10.20 16.11
N ILE A 174 -15.06 9.44 15.03
CA ILE A 174 -13.92 9.27 14.11
C ILE A 174 -14.23 9.82 12.70
N THR A 175 -15.41 10.42 12.53
CA THR A 175 -15.82 11.08 11.29
C THR A 175 -15.15 12.45 11.19
N LYS A 176 -14.61 12.80 10.02
CA LYS A 176 -13.92 14.07 9.75
C LYS A 176 -12.70 14.38 10.63
N ILE A 177 -12.13 13.38 11.31
CA ILE A 177 -10.84 13.54 12.01
C ILE A 177 -9.77 13.99 11.00
N PHE A 178 -8.90 14.90 11.44
CA PHE A 178 -7.90 15.55 10.58
C PHE A 178 -8.48 16.31 9.37
N GLY A 179 -9.80 16.47 9.27
CA GLY A 179 -10.48 17.13 8.17
C GLY A 179 -10.84 16.26 6.96
N GLY A 180 -10.68 14.94 7.05
CA GLY A 180 -11.02 14.00 5.97
C GLY A 180 -11.94 12.86 6.41
N ASP A 181 -12.57 12.19 5.44
CA ASP A 181 -13.36 10.98 5.65
C ASP A 181 -12.46 9.75 5.67
N LEU A 182 -12.50 9.03 6.79
CA LEU A 182 -11.66 7.85 6.99
C LEU A 182 -12.14 6.67 6.14
N MET A 183 -11.39 6.36 5.08
CA MET A 183 -11.76 5.35 4.09
C MET A 183 -11.45 3.93 4.56
N ARG A 184 -10.25 3.76 5.12
CA ARG A 184 -9.72 2.46 5.51
C ARG A 184 -8.61 2.68 6.52
N CYS A 185 -8.57 1.83 7.54
CA CYS A 185 -7.42 1.68 8.39
C CYS A 185 -6.96 0.23 8.45
N ARG A 186 -5.69 0.06 8.75
CA ARG A 186 -5.09 -1.23 9.06
C ARG A 186 -4.15 -1.07 10.24
N TRP A 187 -4.19 -1.99 11.18
CA TRP A 187 -3.22 -2.06 12.26
C TRP A 187 -1.79 -2.18 11.72
N LEU A 188 -0.88 -1.38 12.27
CA LEU A 188 0.54 -1.36 11.91
C LEU A 188 1.38 -1.93 13.04
N TRP A 189 1.33 -1.31 14.22
CA TRP A 189 2.07 -1.74 15.41
C TRP A 189 1.56 -1.00 16.65
N SER A 190 1.29 -1.71 17.76
CA SER A 190 0.78 -1.09 19.00
C SER A 190 -0.45 -0.19 18.72
N ASP A 191 -0.45 1.05 19.21
CA ASP A 191 -1.48 2.07 18.99
C ASP A 191 -1.36 2.79 17.61
N TYR A 192 -0.57 2.26 16.68
CA TYR A 192 -0.37 2.84 15.35
C TYR A 192 -1.09 2.05 14.25
N TYR A 193 -1.68 2.81 13.33
CA TYR A 193 -2.50 2.32 12.22
C TYR A 193 -2.09 3.02 10.93
N THR A 194 -2.13 2.33 9.80
CA THR A 194 -2.03 2.96 8.49
C THR A 194 -3.43 3.26 8.00
N CYS A 195 -3.73 4.53 7.76
CA CYS A 195 -5.07 4.99 7.40
C CYS A 195 -5.06 5.81 6.11
N SER A 196 -6.12 5.70 5.33
CA SER A 196 -6.39 6.50 4.13
C SER A 196 -7.65 7.35 4.30
N PHE A 197 -7.62 8.56 3.76
CA PHE A 197 -8.62 9.60 3.90
C PHE A 197 -9.01 10.18 2.54
N THR A 198 -10.21 10.75 2.46
CA THR A 198 -10.70 11.58 1.34
C THR A 198 -11.37 12.87 1.84
#